data_AF-A0A2P4SPY8-F1
#
_entry.id   AF-A0A2P4SPY8-F1
#
_cell.length_a   1.000
_cell.length_b   1.000
_cell.length_c   1.000
_cell.angle_alpha   90.00
_cell.angle_beta   90.00
_cell.angle_gamma   90.00
#
_symmetry.space_group_name_H-M   'P 1'
#
loop_
_entity.id
_entity.type
_entity.pdbx_description
1 polymer ?
#
loop_
_entity_poly.entity_id
_entity_poly.type
_entity_poly.pdbx_seq_one_letter_code
_entity_poly.pdbx_strand_id
1 'polypeptide(L)'
;MNETDLAGPMVFCLAFGATLLLAGKIQFGYVYGISAIGCLGMFCLLNLMSMTGVSFGCVASVLGYCLLPMILLSTFAIVFSLQGVMGIILTAGIIGWCSFSASKIFISALAMEGQQLLVAYPCALLYGVFALISVF
;
A
#
# COMPACT_ATOMS: atom_id res chain seq x y z
N MET A 1 15.60 18.85 -3.02
CA MET A 1 14.23 19.41 -2.96
C MET A 1 13.39 18.56 -3.89
N ASN A 2 12.93 17.40 -3.39
CA ASN A 2 12.32 16.40 -4.25
C ASN A 2 10.89 16.84 -4.58
N GLU A 3 10.63 17.03 -5.87
CA GLU A 3 9.28 17.20 -6.38
C GLU A 3 8.46 15.99 -5.93
N THR A 4 7.42 16.24 -5.13
CA THR A 4 6.51 15.21 -4.67
C THR A 4 5.73 14.71 -5.89
N ASP A 5 6.22 13.65 -6.52
CA ASP A 5 5.61 12.98 -7.67
C ASP A 5 4.31 12.28 -7.29
N LEU A 6 3.28 13.06 -6.94
CA LEU A 6 1.96 12.55 -6.55
C LEU A 6 1.24 11.86 -7.72
N ALA A 7 1.66 12.15 -8.95
CA ALA A 7 1.11 11.57 -10.17
C ALA A 7 1.35 10.04 -10.25
N GLY A 8 2.56 9.56 -9.90
CA GLY A 8 2.87 8.13 -9.92
C GLY A 8 1.97 7.28 -9.01
N PRO A 9 1.90 7.58 -7.70
CA PRO A 9 0.98 6.99 -6.73
C PRO A 9 -0.48 6.98 -7.17
N MET A 10 -0.96 8.10 -7.73
CA MET A 10 -2.32 8.15 -8.27
C MET A 10 -2.50 7.19 -9.44
N VAL A 11 -1.55 7.13 -10.38
CA VAL A 11 -1.58 6.19 -11.50
C VAL A 11 -1.57 4.74 -11.01
N PHE A 12 -0.78 4.40 -9.98
CA PHE A 12 -0.78 3.05 -9.40
C PHE A 12 -2.11 2.70 -8.72
N CYS A 13 -2.69 3.62 -7.95
CA CYS A 13 -4.03 3.43 -7.37
C CYS A 13 -5.09 3.25 -8.46
N LEU A 14 -5.05 4.04 -9.53
CA LEU A 14 -5.96 3.92 -10.67
C LEU A 14 -5.77 2.60 -11.41
N ALA A 15 -4.53 2.17 -11.63
CA ALA A 15 -4.22 0.90 -12.25
C ALA A 15 -4.74 -0.28 -11.42
N PHE A 16 -4.54 -0.26 -10.10
CA PHE A 16 -5.12 -1.26 -9.19
C PHE A 16 -6.66 -1.27 -9.21
N GLY A 17 -7.28 -0.08 -9.25
CA GLY A 17 -8.73 0.03 -9.41
C GLY A 17 -9.23 -0.50 -10.76
N ALA A 18 -8.47 -0.27 -11.84
CA ALA A 18 -8.78 -0.75 -13.18
C ALA A 18 -8.65 -2.27 -13.30
N THR A 19 -7.65 -2.88 -12.67
CA THR A 19 -7.52 -4.34 -12.63
C THR A 19 -8.68 -4.97 -11.84
N LEU A 20 -9.12 -4.35 -10.74
CA LEU A 20 -10.33 -4.80 -10.04
C LEU A 20 -11.61 -4.68 -10.86
N LEU A 21 -11.75 -3.60 -11.64
CA LEU A 21 -12.89 -3.45 -12.56
C LEU A 21 -12.89 -4.54 -13.64
N LEU A 22 -11.72 -4.88 -14.17
CA LEU A 22 -11.53 -6.01 -15.11
C LEU A 22 -11.89 -7.36 -14.47
N ALA A 23 -11.66 -7.52 -13.16
CA ALA A 23 -12.10 -8.67 -12.39
C ALA A 23 -13.62 -8.72 -12.13
N GLY A 24 -14.38 -7.71 -12.59
CA GLY A 24 -15.83 -7.60 -12.38
C GLY A 24 -16.23 -7.03 -11.01
N LYS A 25 -15.26 -6.59 -10.19
CA LYS A 25 -15.52 -6.00 -8.87
C LYS A 25 -15.60 -4.48 -8.97
N ILE A 26 -16.80 -3.92 -8.85
CA ILE A 26 -17.02 -2.46 -8.84
C ILE A 26 -16.72 -1.90 -7.43
N GLN A 27 -15.44 -1.92 -7.05
CA GLN A 27 -14.96 -1.44 -5.74
C GLN A 27 -13.99 -0.26 -5.87
N PHE A 28 -13.98 0.43 -7.02
CA PHE A 28 -13.09 1.56 -7.29
C PHE A 28 -13.17 2.65 -6.21
N GLY A 29 -14.39 2.99 -5.76
CA GLY A 29 -14.60 3.94 -4.67
C GLY A 29 -14.04 3.48 -3.33
N TYR A 30 -14.08 2.17 -3.03
CA TYR A 30 -13.49 1.61 -1.81
C TYR A 30 -11.97 1.70 -1.82
N VAL A 31 -11.33 1.38 -2.95
CA VAL A 31 -9.88 1.51 -3.10
C VAL A 31 -9.43 2.95 -2.86
N TYR A 32 -10.11 3.92 -3.47
CA TYR A 32 -9.79 5.34 -3.30
C TYR A 32 -10.07 5.84 -1.87
N GLY A 33 -11.20 5.46 -1.27
CA GLY A 33 -11.54 5.85 0.10
C GLY A 33 -10.57 5.27 1.13
N ILE A 34 -10.25 3.98 1.03
CA ILE A 34 -9.33 3.29 1.96
C ILE A 34 -7.91 3.81 1.78
N SER A 35 -7.46 4.08 0.55
CA SER A 35 -6.13 4.69 0.32
C SER A 35 -6.04 6.10 0.89
N ALA A 36 -7.07 6.94 0.73
CA ALA A 36 -7.10 8.29 1.30
C ALA A 36 -7.08 8.25 2.84
N ILE A 37 -7.97 7.47 3.46
CA ILE A 37 -8.03 7.32 4.93
C ILE A 37 -6.73 6.70 5.46
N GLY A 38 -6.18 5.73 4.74
CA GLY A 38 -4.92 5.09 5.09
C GLY A 38 -3.71 6.02 5.03
N CYS A 39 -3.61 6.85 3.98
CA CYS A 39 -2.59 7.89 3.88
C CYS A 39 -2.72 8.92 5.01
N LEU A 40 -3.95 9.34 5.33
CA LEU A 40 -4.22 10.30 6.39
C LEU A 40 -3.89 9.72 7.77
N GLY A 41 -4.24 8.46 8.01
CA GLY A 41 -3.88 7.73 9.23
C GLY A 41 -2.37 7.55 9.39
N MET A 42 -1.67 7.15 8.33
CA MET A 42 -0.20 7.03 8.34
C MET A 42 0.48 8.38 8.55
N PHE A 43 -0.01 9.44 7.91
CA PHE A 43 0.49 10.79 8.11
C PHE A 43 0.32 11.24 9.57
N CYS A 44 -0.85 11.00 10.17
CA CYS A 44 -1.09 11.30 11.57
C CYS A 44 -0.14 10.52 12.49
N LEU A 45 -0.04 9.19 12.31
CA LEU A 45 0.85 8.33 13.10
C LEU A 45 2.32 8.76 13.01
N LEU A 46 2.82 9.00 11.80
CA LEU A 46 4.20 9.41 11.58
C LEU A 46 4.51 10.79 12.18
N ASN A 47 3.55 11.72 12.10
CA ASN A 47 3.69 13.05 12.70
C ASN A 47 3.63 13.01 14.24
N LEU A 48 2.91 12.05 14.83
CA LEU A 48 2.95 11.81 16.28
C LEU A 48 4.25 11.13 16.74
N MET A 49 4.83 10.27 15.91
CA MET A 49 6.01 9.47 16.28
C MET A 49 7.34 10.19 16.09
N SER A 50 7.46 11.07 15.09
CA SER A 50 8.73 11.70 14.77
C SER A 50 8.79 13.16 15.19
N MET A 51 10.00 13.60 15.53
CA MET A 51 10.29 15.02 15.78
C MET A 51 10.39 15.84 14.48
N THR A 52 10.58 15.16 13.34
CA THR A 52 10.69 15.72 12.00
C THR A 52 9.44 15.40 11.20
N GLY A 53 8.45 16.30 11.23
CA GLY A 53 7.18 16.10 10.53
C GLY A 53 7.35 15.71 9.05
N VAL A 54 6.54 14.76 8.60
CA VAL A 54 6.53 14.25 7.22
C VAL A 54 5.50 15.01 6.41
N SER A 55 5.76 15.29 5.13
CA SER A 55 4.74 15.85 4.25
C SER A 55 3.70 14.81 3.84
N PHE A 56 2.43 15.22 3.69
CA PHE A 56 1.36 14.33 3.22
C PHE A 56 1.69 13.69 1.87
N GLY A 57 2.30 14.46 0.96
CA GLY A 57 2.75 13.98 -0.35
C GLY A 57 3.82 12.90 -0.26
N CYS A 58 4.73 12.94 0.71
CA CYS A 58 5.71 11.89 0.94
C CYS A 58 5.03 10.57 1.36
N VAL A 59 4.10 10.64 2.32
CA VAL A 59 3.34 9.46 2.79
C VAL A 59 2.54 8.82 1.65
N ALA A 60 1.81 9.64 0.90
CA ALA A 60 1.06 9.18 -0.27
C ALA A 60 1.99 8.56 -1.33
N SER A 61 3.17 9.14 -1.54
CA SER A 61 4.13 8.62 -2.51
C SER A 61 4.70 7.27 -2.13
N VAL A 62 5.21 7.13 -0.91
CA VAL A 62 5.80 5.88 -0.42
C VAL A 62 4.76 4.76 -0.42
N LEU A 63 3.55 5.03 0.06
CA LEU A 63 2.45 4.05 0.05
C LEU A 63 2.06 3.66 -1.39
N GLY A 64 1.96 4.64 -2.29
CA GLY A 64 1.59 4.42 -3.69
C GLY A 64 2.60 3.59 -4.48
N TYR A 65 3.91 3.87 -4.35
CA TYR A 65 4.94 3.10 -5.05
C TYR A 65 5.00 1.64 -4.56
N CYS A 66 4.74 1.42 -3.28
CA CYS A 66 4.69 0.08 -2.70
C CYS A 66 3.41 -0.69 -3.06
N LEU A 67 2.44 -0.11 -3.77
CA LEU A 67 1.30 -0.83 -4.35
C LEU A 67 1.66 -1.60 -5.62
N LEU A 68 2.82 -1.35 -6.25
CA LEU A 68 3.19 -2.01 -7.50
C LEU A 68 3.17 -3.55 -7.40
N PRO A 69 3.74 -4.19 -6.36
CA PRO A 69 3.66 -5.65 -6.21
C PRO A 69 2.22 -6.16 -6.02
N MET A 70 1.35 -5.33 -5.44
CA MET A 70 -0.07 -5.65 -5.27
C MET A 70 -0.86 -5.59 -6.59
N ILE A 71 -0.53 -4.66 -7.48
CA ILE A 71 -1.09 -4.61 -8.83
C ILE A 71 -0.73 -5.90 -9.59
N LEU A 72 0.53 -6.35 -9.48
CA LEU A 72 0.95 -7.61 -10.07
C LEU A 72 0.13 -8.78 -9.51
N LEU A 73 0.00 -8.89 -8.18
CA LEU A 73 -0.84 -9.92 -7.56
C LEU A 73 -2.28 -9.92 -8.11
N SER A 74 -2.89 -8.74 -8.19
CA SER A 74 -4.24 -8.54 -8.73
C SER A 74 -4.34 -9.00 -10.19
N THR A 75 -3.38 -8.65 -11.05
CA THR A 75 -3.39 -9.11 -12.45
C THR A 75 -3.23 -10.62 -12.56
N PHE A 76 -2.36 -11.23 -11.75
CA PHE A 76 -2.21 -12.68 -11.71
C PHE A 76 -3.48 -13.39 -11.22
N ALA A 77 -4.18 -12.82 -10.22
CA ALA A 77 -5.43 -13.36 -9.71
C ALA A 77 -6.59 -13.32 -10.73
N ILE A 78 -6.53 -12.43 -11.72
CA ILE A 78 -7.50 -12.38 -12.81
C ILE A 78 -7.22 -13.48 -13.84
N VAL A 79 -5.95 -13.69 -14.18
CA VAL A 79 -5.54 -14.68 -15.19
C VAL A 79 -5.60 -16.11 -14.64
N PHE A 80 -5.17 -16.29 -13.40
CA PHE A 80 -5.21 -17.55 -12.67
C PHE A 80 -6.17 -17.38 -11.50
N SER A 81 -7.24 -18.18 -11.45
CA SER A 81 -8.11 -18.21 -10.27
C SER A 81 -7.26 -18.62 -9.05
N LEU A 82 -6.89 -17.63 -8.22
CA LEU A 82 -6.07 -17.80 -7.02
C LEU A 82 -6.89 -18.37 -5.84
N GLN A 83 -7.90 -19.18 -6.12
CA GLN A 83 -8.75 -19.83 -5.13
C GLN A 83 -8.01 -21.03 -4.52
N GLY A 84 -7.29 -20.78 -3.42
CA GLY A 84 -6.66 -21.85 -2.64
C GLY A 84 -5.52 -21.37 -1.75
N VAL A 85 -4.91 -22.32 -1.04
CA VAL A 85 -3.79 -22.10 -0.12
C VAL A 85 -2.61 -21.42 -0.81
N MET A 86 -2.35 -21.77 -2.08
CA MET A 86 -1.29 -21.14 -2.88
C MET A 86 -1.51 -19.64 -3.08
N GLY A 87 -2.75 -19.22 -3.34
CA GLY A 87 -3.09 -17.80 -3.47
C GLY A 87 -2.89 -17.04 -2.15
N ILE A 88 -3.25 -17.67 -1.03
CA ILE A 88 -3.06 -17.10 0.31
C ILE A 88 -1.56 -16.92 0.63
N ILE A 89 -0.72 -17.94 0.37
CA ILE A 89 0.72 -17.86 0.62
C ILE A 89 1.37 -16.75 -0.22
N LEU A 90 1.03 -16.68 -1.51
CA LEU A 90 1.53 -15.64 -2.41
C LEU A 90 1.13 -14.24 -1.93
N THR A 91 -0.15 -14.09 -1.55
CA THR A 91 -0.71 -12.83 -1.04
C THR A 91 -0.02 -12.39 0.25
N ALA A 92 0.16 -13.30 1.21
CA ALA A 92 0.85 -13.02 2.46
C ALA A 92 2.31 -12.61 2.23
N GLY A 93 3.01 -13.27 1.29
CA GLY A 93 4.37 -12.91 0.91
C GLY A 93 4.45 -11.49 0.32
N ILE A 94 3.51 -11.11 -0.54
CA ILE A 94 3.47 -9.77 -1.14
C ILE A 94 3.12 -8.70 -0.11
N ILE A 95 2.14 -8.93 0.77
CA ILE A 95 1.82 -8.00 1.87
C ILE A 95 3.06 -7.78 2.75
N GLY A 96 3.78 -8.86 3.10
CA GLY A 96 5.00 -8.80 3.88
C GLY A 96 6.08 -7.97 3.19
N TRP A 97 6.30 -8.21 1.89
CA TRP A 97 7.29 -7.49 1.10
C TRP A 97 6.96 -6.00 0.96
N CYS A 98 5.71 -5.65 0.65
CA CYS A 98 5.26 -4.27 0.53
C CYS A 98 5.38 -3.52 1.86
N SER A 99 4.98 -4.14 2.96
CA SER A 99 5.05 -3.56 4.31
C SER A 99 6.48 -3.35 4.78
N PHE A 100 7.36 -4.33 4.51
CA PHE A 100 8.77 -4.23 4.86
C PHE A 100 9.48 -3.16 4.02
N SER A 101 9.16 -3.07 2.72
CA SER A 101 9.71 -2.05 1.82
C SER A 101 9.25 -0.63 2.22
N ALA A 102 7.96 -0.44 2.48
CA ALA A 102 7.40 0.84 2.90
C ALA A 102 7.98 1.30 4.26
N SER A 103 8.05 0.41 5.24
CA SER A 103 8.59 0.72 6.57
C SER A 103 10.06 1.14 6.53
N LYS A 104 10.89 0.50 5.68
CA LYS A 104 12.29 0.92 5.48
C LYS A 104 12.40 2.35 4.94
N ILE A 105 11.58 2.70 3.94
CA ILE A 105 11.61 4.04 3.33
C ILE A 105 11.16 5.08 4.37
N PHE A 106 10.13 4.80 5.16
CA PHE A 106 9.69 5.70 6.22
C PHE A 106 10.76 5.91 7.29
N ILE A 107 11.41 4.85 7.78
CA ILE A 107 12.48 5.00 8.78
C ILE A 107 13.63 5.84 8.24
N SER A 108 14.04 5.58 6.99
CA SER A 108 15.09 6.35 6.34
C SER A 108 14.70 7.82 6.16
N ALA A 109 13.42 8.12 5.94
CA ALA A 109 12.92 9.47 5.76
C ALA A 109 12.73 10.24 7.08
N LEU A 110 12.46 9.55 8.19
CA LEU A 110 12.19 10.16 9.51
C LEU A 110 13.35 9.96 10.52
N ALA A 111 14.47 9.36 10.10
CA ALA A 111 15.61 9.02 10.96
C ALA A 111 15.24 8.24 12.24
N MET A 112 14.18 7.42 12.18
CA MET A 112 13.69 6.64 13.34
C MET A 112 14.34 5.26 13.40
N GLU A 113 15.61 5.21 13.83
CA GLU A 113 16.34 3.94 13.98
C GLU A 113 15.70 3.05 15.05
N GLY A 114 15.39 1.78 14.70
CA GLY A 114 14.86 0.77 15.63
C GLY A 114 13.34 0.62 15.71
N GLN A 115 12.53 1.52 15.13
CA GLN A 115 11.06 1.45 15.21
C GLN A 115 10.37 0.82 13.97
N GLN A 116 11.09 -0.01 13.21
CA GLN A 116 10.59 -0.55 11.93
C GLN A 116 9.31 -1.35 12.06
N LEU A 117 9.24 -2.23 13.05
CA LEU A 117 8.08 -3.09 13.28
C LEU A 117 6.83 -2.27 13.61
N LEU A 118 7.00 -1.13 14.28
CA LEU A 118 5.90 -0.26 14.68
C LEU A 118 5.26 0.44 13.48
N VAL A 119 6.06 0.81 12.47
CA VAL A 119 5.58 1.40 11.20
C VAL A 119 5.12 0.32 10.22
N ALA A 120 5.72 -0.88 10.25
CA ALA A 120 5.35 -1.99 9.38
C ALA A 120 3.93 -2.52 9.68
N TYR A 121 3.50 -2.49 10.94
CA TYR A 121 2.17 -2.96 11.34
C TYR A 121 1.00 -2.22 10.65
N PRO A 122 0.88 -0.88 10.72
CA PRO A 122 -0.19 -0.16 10.03
C PRO A 122 -0.06 -0.26 8.50
N CYS A 123 1.16 -0.35 7.96
CA CYS A 123 1.37 -0.64 6.53
C CYS A 123 0.79 -2.02 6.15
N ALA A 124 1.07 -3.06 6.93
CA ALA A 124 0.57 -4.41 6.68
C ALA A 124 -0.94 -4.50 6.76
N LEU A 125 -1.56 -3.78 7.70
CA LEU A 125 -3.01 -3.71 7.81
C LEU A 125 -3.63 -3.05 6.57
N LEU A 126 -3.07 -1.95 6.09
CA LEU A 126 -3.52 -1.24 4.89
C LEU A 126 -3.38 -2.10 3.62
N TYR A 127 -2.20 -2.70 3.39
CA TYR A 127 -2.00 -3.59 2.24
C TYR A 127 -2.82 -4.89 2.36
N GLY A 128 -3.05 -5.38 3.57
CA GLY A 128 -3.90 -6.55 3.83
C GLY A 128 -5.35 -6.32 3.42
N VAL A 129 -5.89 -5.12 3.66
CA VAL A 129 -7.25 -4.76 3.21
C VAL A 129 -7.32 -4.73 1.68
N PHE A 130 -6.33 -4.15 0.99
CA PHE A 130 -6.29 -4.18 -0.47
C PHE A 130 -6.17 -5.60 -1.03
N ALA A 131 -5.39 -6.45 -0.36
CA ALA A 131 -5.24 -7.85 -0.74
C ALA A 131 -6.55 -8.61 -0.62
N LEU A 132 -7.25 -8.46 0.52
CA LEU A 132 -8.55 -9.07 0.73
C LEU A 132 -9.54 -8.67 -0.37
N ILE A 133 -9.63 -7.37 -0.68
CA ILE A 133 -10.50 -6.84 -1.75
C ILE A 133 -10.13 -7.41 -3.13
N SER A 134 -8.83 -7.58 -3.41
CA SER A 134 -8.38 -8.11 -4.70
C SER A 134 -8.66 -9.61 -4.87
N VAL A 135 -8.47 -10.41 -3.83
CA VAL A 135 -8.54 -11.88 -3.91
C VAL A 135 -9.94 -12.42 -3.59
N PHE A 136 -10.64 -11.86 -2.61
CA PHE A 136 -11.96 -12.32 -2.13
C PHE A 136 -13.05 -11.37 -2.56
#